data_AF-A0A946Z858-F1
#
_entry.id   AF-A0A946Z858-F1
#
_cell.length_a   1.000
_cell.length_b   1.000
_cell.length_c   1.000
_cell.angle_alpha   90.00
_cell.angle_beta   90.00
_cell.angle_gamma   90.00
#
_symmetry.space_group_name_H-M   'P 1'
#
loop_
_entity.id
_entity.type
_entity.pdbx_description
1 polymer ?
#
loop_
_entity_poly.entity_id
_entity_poly.type
_entity_poly.pdbx_seq_one_letter_code
_entity_poly.pdbx_strand_id
1 'polypeptide(L)'
;MEQSQKFIDAKKRVKEIKGFYNHLTAYIIINLAIIIIRIPVIIFFMDKLGDKADKGFYEWIDLNILITPLVWGIGLFIHFIAVFGKKSGFIRNWEERKIQEFLQEEDERSRKNWQ
;
A
#
# COMPACT_ATOMS: atom_id res chain seq x y z
N MET A 1 3.28 -21.98 -28.01
CA MET A 1 4.02 -21.06 -27.12
C MET A 1 3.10 -20.01 -26.48
N GLU A 2 2.18 -19.39 -27.23
CA GLU A 2 1.25 -18.36 -26.73
C GLU A 2 0.33 -18.80 -25.55
N GLN A 3 -0.20 -20.03 -25.59
CA GLN A 3 -1.02 -20.60 -24.50
C GLN A 3 -0.22 -20.75 -23.17
N SER A 4 1.07 -21.06 -23.26
CA SER A 4 1.95 -21.19 -22.09
C SER A 4 2.21 -19.82 -21.44
N GLN A 5 2.41 -18.78 -22.26
CA GLN A 5 2.62 -17.41 -21.77
C GLN A 5 1.39 -16.86 -21.04
N LYS A 6 0.20 -17.00 -21.65
CA LYS A 6 -1.08 -16.61 -21.02
C LYS A 6 -1.32 -17.32 -19.68
N PHE A 7 -0.94 -18.59 -19.60
CA PHE A 7 -1.04 -19.37 -18.35
C PHE A 7 -0.05 -18.88 -17.28
N ILE A 8 1.21 -18.57 -17.65
CA ILE A 8 2.22 -18.03 -16.73
C ILE A 8 1.78 -16.67 -16.20
N ASP A 9 1.27 -15.80 -17.05
CA ASP A 9 0.80 -14.46 -16.68
C ASP A 9 -0.41 -14.54 -15.74
N ALA A 10 -1.37 -15.42 -16.04
CA ALA A 10 -2.51 -15.69 -15.16
C ALA A 10 -2.06 -16.24 -13.79
N LYS A 11 -1.07 -17.13 -13.75
CA LYS A 11 -0.53 -17.69 -12.50
C LYS A 11 0.19 -16.63 -11.66
N LYS A 12 1.02 -15.79 -12.30
CA LYS A 12 1.68 -14.65 -11.65
C LYS A 12 0.63 -13.71 -11.05
N ARG A 13 -0.44 -13.46 -11.81
CA ARG A 13 -1.52 -12.58 -11.37
C ARG A 13 -2.25 -13.10 -10.13
N VAL A 14 -2.59 -14.39 -10.11
CA VAL A 14 -3.21 -15.01 -8.93
C VAL A 14 -2.28 -14.91 -7.71
N LYS A 15 -0.97 -15.06 -7.90
CA LYS A 15 0.02 -14.91 -6.83
C LYS A 15 0.05 -13.49 -6.26
N GLU A 16 0.04 -12.46 -7.11
CA GLU A 16 -0.02 -11.05 -6.70
C GLU A 16 -1.28 -10.73 -5.89
N ILE A 17 -2.45 -11.19 -6.38
CA ILE A 17 -3.73 -10.98 -5.70
C ILE A 17 -3.75 -11.68 -4.33
N LYS A 18 -3.29 -12.93 -4.25
CA LYS A 18 -3.16 -13.65 -2.98
C LYS A 18 -2.20 -12.93 -2.02
N GLY A 19 -1.09 -12.40 -2.51
CA GLY A 19 -0.15 -11.60 -1.73
C GLY A 19 -0.80 -10.35 -1.12
N PHE A 20 -1.61 -9.65 -1.90
CA PHE A 20 -2.39 -8.51 -1.39
C PHE A 20 -3.37 -8.92 -0.28
N TYR A 21 -4.16 -9.98 -0.48
CA TYR A 21 -5.11 -10.43 0.54
C TYR A 21 -4.42 -10.88 1.83
N ASN A 22 -3.26 -11.53 1.74
CA ASN A 22 -2.47 -11.85 2.93
C ASN A 22 -2.04 -10.58 3.69
N HIS A 23 -1.54 -9.57 2.98
CA HIS A 23 -1.15 -8.30 3.60
C HIS A 23 -2.35 -7.57 4.23
N LEU A 24 -3.48 -7.48 3.52
CA LEU A 24 -4.73 -6.91 4.03
C LEU A 24 -5.24 -7.66 5.27
N THR A 25 -5.16 -8.99 5.26
CA THR A 25 -5.61 -9.83 6.39
C THR A 25 -4.73 -9.60 7.60
N ALA A 26 -3.41 -9.60 7.43
CA ALA A 26 -2.47 -9.28 8.49
C ALA A 26 -2.70 -7.87 9.06
N TYR A 27 -2.93 -6.88 8.18
CA TYR A 27 -3.27 -5.53 8.58
C TYR A 27 -4.53 -5.50 9.45
N ILE A 28 -5.63 -6.14 9.03
CA ILE A 28 -6.88 -6.16 9.81
C ILE A 28 -6.68 -6.84 11.16
N ILE A 29 -6.05 -8.02 11.19
CA ILE A 29 -5.84 -8.80 12.41
C ILE A 29 -4.96 -8.03 13.41
N ILE A 30 -3.85 -7.46 12.96
CA ILE A 30 -2.93 -6.72 13.83
C ILE A 30 -3.60 -5.47 14.38
N ASN A 31 -4.30 -4.69 13.55
CA ASN A 31 -4.98 -3.49 14.02
C ASN A 31 -6.11 -3.81 15.01
N LEU A 32 -6.88 -4.87 14.78
CA LEU A 32 -7.88 -5.36 15.73
C LEU A 32 -7.23 -5.79 17.05
N ALA A 33 -6.14 -6.55 16.98
CA ALA A 33 -5.39 -6.97 18.17
C ALA A 33 -4.89 -5.76 18.97
N ILE A 34 -4.31 -4.75 18.30
CA ILE A 34 -3.84 -3.51 18.94
C ILE A 34 -4.97 -2.80 19.68
N ILE A 35 -6.16 -2.67 19.07
CA ILE A 35 -7.32 -2.03 19.70
C ILE A 35 -7.77 -2.82 20.95
N ILE A 36 -7.81 -4.15 20.86
CA ILE A 36 -8.23 -5.02 21.96
C ILE A 36 -7.23 -4.97 23.12
N ILE A 37 -5.92 -5.03 22.83
CA ILE A 37 -4.88 -5.03 23.86
C ILE A 37 -4.60 -3.64 24.46
N ARG A 38 -5.05 -2.55 23.82
CA ARG A 38 -4.78 -1.17 24.26
C ARG A 38 -5.16 -0.93 25.72
N ILE A 39 -6.41 -1.20 26.09
CA ILE A 39 -6.93 -0.94 27.44
C ILE A 39 -6.18 -1.75 28.51
N PRO A 40 -6.05 -3.09 28.40
CA PRO A 40 -5.35 -3.86 29.42
C PRO A 40 -3.86 -3.52 29.52
N VAL A 41 -3.21 -3.15 28.40
CA VAL A 41 -1.82 -2.68 28.41
C VAL A 41 -1.69 -1.37 29.19
N ILE A 42 -2.56 -0.38 28.94
CA ILE A 42 -2.54 0.89 29.68
C ILE A 42 -2.73 0.66 31.17
N ILE A 43 -3.71 -0.16 31.57
CA ILE A 43 -3.98 -0.48 32.98
C ILE A 43 -2.78 -1.17 33.63
N PHE A 44 -2.20 -2.17 32.96
CA PHE A 44 -1.02 -2.89 33.47
C PHE A 44 0.17 -1.96 33.70
N PHE A 45 0.46 -1.08 32.74
CA PHE A 45 1.54 -0.11 32.88
C PHE A 45 1.25 0.96 33.93
N MET A 46 -0.01 1.42 34.05
CA MET A 46 -0.41 2.37 35.09
C MET A 46 -0.27 1.78 36.49
N ASP A 47 -0.66 0.52 36.69
CA ASP A 47 -0.50 -0.19 37.97
C ASP A 47 0.98 -0.45 38.31
N LYS A 48 1.81 -0.78 37.32
CA LYS A 48 3.24 -1.06 37.50
C LYS A 48 4.14 0.18 37.63
N LEU A 49 3.84 1.25 36.91
CA LEU A 49 4.67 2.46 36.84
C LEU A 49 4.16 3.58 37.76
N GLY A 50 2.87 3.58 38.12
CA GLY A 50 2.26 4.62 38.96
C GLY A 50 2.59 6.04 38.46
N ASP A 51 2.82 6.97 39.39
CA ASP A 51 3.16 8.38 39.10
C ASP A 51 4.50 8.61 38.35
N LYS A 52 5.26 7.54 38.05
CA LYS A 52 6.50 7.63 37.25
C LYS A 52 6.24 7.57 35.75
N ALA A 53 5.07 7.10 35.32
CA ALA A 53 4.65 7.21 33.94
C ALA A 53 4.20 8.65 33.70
N ASP A 54 5.04 9.44 33.02
CA ASP A 54 4.65 10.80 32.67
C ASP A 54 3.50 10.78 31.66
N LYS A 55 2.75 11.88 31.62
CA LYS A 55 1.62 12.06 30.68
C LYS A 55 2.06 11.91 29.22
N GLY A 56 3.32 12.25 28.91
CA GLY A 56 3.92 12.13 27.59
C GLY A 56 4.05 10.69 27.11
N PHE A 57 4.28 9.72 28.00
CA PHE A 57 4.35 8.30 27.64
C PHE A 57 3.00 7.77 27.14
N TYR A 58 1.90 8.10 27.82
CA TYR A 58 0.56 7.70 27.39
C TYR A 58 0.14 8.41 26.11
N GLU A 59 0.45 9.72 25.98
CA GLU A 59 0.21 10.47 24.75
C GLU A 59 1.01 9.91 23.57
N TRP A 60 2.26 9.49 23.80
CA TRP A 60 3.08 8.82 22.79
C TRP A 60 2.49 7.48 22.38
N ILE A 61 2.03 6.64 23.30
CA ILE A 61 1.36 5.36 22.98
C ILE A 61 0.12 5.62 22.13
N ASP A 62 -0.76 6.53 22.54
CA ASP A 62 -2.01 6.82 21.84
C ASP A 62 -1.75 7.39 20.43
N LEU A 63 -0.75 8.26 20.28
CA LEU A 63 -0.35 8.78 18.97
C LEU A 63 0.18 7.66 18.06
N ASN A 64 1.02 6.76 18.60
CA ASN A 64 1.56 5.65 17.82
C ASN A 64 0.48 4.66 17.37
N ILE A 65 -0.52 4.41 18.22
CA ILE A 65 -1.67 3.57 17.87
C ILE A 65 -2.49 4.19 16.72
N LEU A 66 -2.53 5.51 16.58
CA LEU A 66 -3.23 6.18 15.49
C LEU A 66 -2.38 6.27 14.21
N ILE A 67 -1.11 6.64 14.33
CA ILE A 67 -0.24 6.88 13.17
C ILE A 67 0.23 5.59 12.50
N THR A 68 0.39 4.50 13.26
CA THR A 68 0.85 3.21 12.72
C THR A 68 -0.13 2.62 11.70
N PRO A 69 -1.45 2.49 12.01
CA PRO A 69 -2.45 2.08 11.02
C PRO A 69 -2.48 3.01 9.81
N LEU A 70 -2.32 4.33 10.01
CA LEU A 70 -2.33 5.29 8.89
C LEU A 70 -1.18 5.03 7.92
N VAL A 71 0.05 4.93 8.41
CA VAL A 71 1.23 4.68 7.57
C VAL A 71 1.15 3.32 6.89
N TRP A 72 0.77 2.27 7.62
CA TRP A 72 0.57 0.94 7.03
C TRP A 72 -0.59 0.93 6.03
N GLY A 73 -1.64 1.69 6.28
CA GLY A 73 -2.79 1.86 5.38
C GLY A 73 -2.39 2.50 4.06
N ILE A 74 -1.48 3.49 4.08
CA ILE A 74 -0.89 4.08 2.86
C ILE A 74 -0.11 3.01 2.09
N GLY A 75 0.74 2.23 2.75
CA GLY A 75 1.48 1.13 2.12
C GLY A 75 0.57 0.07 1.50
N LEU A 76 -0.51 -0.28 2.20
CA LEU A 76 -1.52 -1.21 1.72
C LEU A 76 -2.29 -0.65 0.51
N PHE A 77 -2.59 0.64 0.52
CA PHE A 77 -3.23 1.33 -0.60
C PHE A 77 -2.33 1.38 -1.85
N ILE A 78 -1.03 1.66 -1.68
CA ILE A 78 -0.05 1.58 -2.77
C ILE A 78 0.00 0.15 -3.33
N HIS A 79 0.03 -0.87 -2.45
CA HIS A 79 -0.01 -2.28 -2.89
C HIS A 79 -1.31 -2.63 -3.62
N PHE A 80 -2.45 -2.09 -3.18
CA PHE A 80 -3.73 -2.22 -3.87
C PHE A 80 -3.65 -1.66 -5.29
N ILE A 81 -3.11 -0.45 -5.48
CA ILE A 81 -2.92 0.15 -6.80
C ILE A 81 -1.94 -0.69 -7.64
N ALA A 82 -0.83 -1.15 -7.07
CA ALA A 82 0.15 -1.95 -7.79
C ALA A 82 -0.44 -3.28 -8.30
N VAL A 83 -1.29 -3.92 -7.50
CA VAL A 83 -2.00 -5.13 -7.88
C VAL A 83 -3.16 -4.78 -8.80
N PHE A 84 -4.18 -4.06 -8.37
CA PHE A 84 -5.43 -3.89 -9.12
C PHE A 84 -5.41 -2.78 -10.18
N GLY A 85 -4.51 -1.80 -10.06
CA GLY A 85 -4.44 -0.65 -10.96
C GLY A 85 -4.19 -1.04 -12.42
N LYS A 86 -3.35 -2.06 -12.67
CA LYS A 86 -3.09 -2.58 -14.03
C LYS A 86 -4.34 -3.15 -14.73
N LYS A 87 -5.41 -3.45 -13.99
CA LYS A 87 -6.68 -3.96 -14.55
C LYS A 87 -7.70 -2.83 -14.78
N SER A 88 -7.45 -1.63 -14.27
CA SER A 88 -8.35 -0.50 -14.48
C SER A 88 -8.17 0.01 -15.90
N GLY A 89 -9.23 -0.06 -16.73
CA GLY A 89 -9.21 0.49 -18.09
C GLY A 89 -8.81 1.97 -18.10
N PHE A 90 -9.07 2.71 -17.03
CA PHE A 90 -8.63 4.08 -16.86
C PHE A 90 -7.10 4.22 -16.82
N ILE A 91 -6.40 3.38 -16.05
CA ILE A 91 -4.93 3.45 -15.91
C ILE A 91 -4.26 3.03 -17.22
N ARG A 92 -4.75 1.95 -17.85
CA ARG A 92 -4.20 1.49 -19.13
C ARG A 92 -4.37 2.54 -20.23
N ASN A 93 -5.56 3.14 -20.33
CA ASN A 93 -5.82 4.20 -21.31
C ASN A 93 -4.99 5.47 -21.02
N TRP A 94 -4.73 5.79 -19.75
CA TRP A 94 -3.86 6.90 -19.38
C TRP A 94 -2.38 6.62 -19.74
N GLU A 95 -1.87 5.41 -19.47
CA GLU A 95 -0.53 4.98 -19.86
C GLU A 95 -0.34 5.01 -21.39
N GLU A 96 -1.30 4.45 -22.14
CA GLU A 96 -1.29 4.48 -23.61
C GLU A 96 -1.26 5.92 -24.14
N ARG A 97 -2.08 6.82 -23.59
CA ARG A 97 -2.05 8.24 -23.96
C ARG A 97 -0.69 8.88 -23.69
N LYS A 98 -0.08 8.62 -22.55
CA LYS A 98 1.22 9.21 -22.20
C LYS A 98 2.35 8.72 -23.10
N ILE A 99 2.34 7.44 -23.48
CA ILE A 99 3.30 6.90 -24.45
C ILE A 99 3.14 7.58 -25.81
N GLN A 100 1.90 7.78 -26.26
CA GLN A 100 1.63 8.49 -27.52
C GLN A 100 2.12 9.95 -27.48
N GLU A 101 1.89 10.66 -26.37
CA GLU A 101 2.39 12.03 -26.17
C GLU A 101 3.94 12.07 -26.25
N PHE A 102 4.65 11.15 -25.57
CA PHE A 102 6.12 11.09 -25.64
C PHE A 102 6.67 10.79 -27.04
N LEU A 103 6.04 9.88 -27.78
CA LEU A 103 6.46 9.55 -29.15
C LEU A 103 6.27 10.74 -30.11
N GLN A 104 5.17 11.48 -29.95
CA GLN A 104 4.94 12.71 -30.73
C GLN A 104 5.96 13.79 -30.41
N GLU A 105 6.27 14.00 -29.12
CA GLU A 105 7.31 14.95 -28.70
C GLU A 105 8.71 14.58 -29.24
N GLU A 106 9.08 13.29 -29.25
CA GLU A 106 10.33 12.83 -29.86
C GLU A 106 10.35 13.05 -31.38
N ASP A 107 9.25 12.73 -32.07
CA ASP A 107 9.16 12.87 -33.53
C ASP A 107 9.23 14.35 -33.95
N GLU A 108 8.55 15.25 -33.24
CA GLU A 108 8.64 16.69 -33.46
C GLU A 108 10.05 17.25 -33.16
N ARG A 109 10.67 16.78 -32.06
CA ARG A 109 12.03 17.19 -31.69
C ARG A 109 13.06 16.70 -32.70
N SER A 110 12.88 15.48 -33.22
CA SER A 110 13.73 14.94 -34.27
C SER A 110 13.58 15.77 -35.56
N ARG A 111 12.35 16.05 -36.01
CA ARG A 111 12.10 16.88 -37.20
C ARG A 111 12.71 18.28 -37.11
N LYS A 112 12.68 18.91 -35.93
CA LYS A 112 13.34 20.21 -35.70
C LYS A 112 14.87 20.15 -35.76
N ASN A 113 15.50 19.02 -35.44
CA ASN A 113 16.96 18.87 -35.49
C ASN A 113 17.48 18.58 -36.91
N TRP A 114 16.61 18.13 -37.82
CA TRP A 114 16.94 17.85 -39.23
C TRP A 114 16.59 19.02 -40.19
N GLN A 115 16.06 20.13 -39.66
CA GLN A 115 15.82 21.39 -40.36
C GLN A 115 16.84 22.44 -39.93
#